data_AF-A0A940UK03-F1
#
_entry.id   AF-A0A940UK03-F1
#
_cell.length_a   1.000
_cell.length_b   1.000
_cell.length_c   1.000
_cell.angle_alpha   90.00
_cell.angle_beta   90.00
_cell.angle_gamma   90.00
#
_symmetry.space_group_name_H-M   'P 1'
#
loop_
_entity.id
_entity.type
_entity.pdbx_description
1 polymer ?
#
loop_
_entity_poly.entity_id
_entity_poly.type
_entity_poly.pdbx_seq_one_letter_code
_entity_poly.pdbx_strand_id
1 'polypeptide(L)'
;KTPTGLPAIKAGISVVTVPSVFGTHQYMDEEMAYLIVKTLLENQKELIAVHRDFEAWTAERAVKNLGMAYHPGAVRYYKERKLWTPEMEQLQQSLLGK
;
A
#
# COMPACT_ATOMS: atom_id res chain seq x y z
N LYS A 1 18.38 1.01 13.56
CA LYS A 1 17.91 1.10 14.97
C LYS A 1 16.48 1.61 14.94
N THR A 2 15.57 1.03 15.71
CA THR A 2 14.17 1.48 15.77
C THR A 2 14.11 2.98 16.12
N PRO A 3 13.52 3.84 15.27
CA PRO A 3 13.61 5.30 15.41
C PRO A 3 12.82 5.81 16.62
N THR A 4 11.73 5.14 16.99
CA THR A 4 10.94 5.33 18.21
C THR A 4 9.98 4.12 18.29
N GLY A 5 9.67 3.64 19.50
CA GLY A 5 9.13 2.29 19.75
C GLY A 5 8.10 1.77 18.74
N LEU A 6 8.47 0.71 18.03
CA LEU A 6 7.47 -0.21 17.47
C LEU A 6 6.64 -0.73 18.66
N PRO A 7 5.33 -1.03 18.48
CA PRO A 7 4.53 -1.63 19.54
C PRO A 7 5.30 -2.80 20.18
N ALA A 8 5.44 -2.77 21.50
CA ALA A 8 6.20 -3.73 22.32
C ALA A 8 7.73 -3.79 22.16
N ILE A 9 8.38 -2.97 21.32
CA ILE A 9 9.85 -2.97 21.13
C ILE A 9 10.47 -1.65 21.61
N LYS A 10 11.44 -1.75 22.52
CA LYS A 10 12.18 -0.58 23.03
C LYS A 10 12.98 0.11 21.93
N ALA A 11 13.10 1.43 22.03
CA ALA A 11 13.91 2.24 21.12
C ALA A 11 15.39 1.81 21.12
N GLY A 12 16.10 2.02 20.01
CA GLY A 12 17.52 1.70 19.88
C GLY A 12 17.85 0.25 19.52
N ILE A 13 16.86 -0.66 19.45
CA ILE A 13 17.08 -2.06 19.06
C ILE A 13 17.22 -2.16 17.53
N SER A 14 18.15 -3.00 17.07
CA SER A 14 18.26 -3.33 15.64
C SER A 14 17.23 -4.42 15.30
N VAL A 15 16.33 -4.12 14.37
CA VAL A 15 15.29 -5.03 13.92
C VAL A 15 15.24 -5.04 12.40
N VAL A 16 14.78 -6.14 11.82
CA VAL A 16 14.43 -6.24 10.41
C VAL A 16 12.93 -6.12 10.29
N THR A 17 12.43 -5.28 9.38
CA THR A 17 11.00 -5.11 9.12
C THR A 17 10.71 -5.39 7.66
N VAL A 18 9.57 -6.02 7.40
CA VAL A 18 9.02 -6.19 6.05
C VAL A 18 7.82 -5.26 5.87
N PRO A 19 7.59 -4.72 4.66
CA PRO A 19 6.41 -3.92 4.39
C PRO A 19 5.16 -4.78 4.55
N SER A 20 4.14 -4.23 5.23
CA SER A 20 2.79 -4.81 5.20
C SER A 20 2.15 -4.44 3.87
N VAL A 21 1.63 -5.44 3.15
CA VAL A 21 1.01 -5.28 1.85
C VAL A 21 -0.37 -5.91 1.86
N PHE A 22 -1.34 -5.29 1.18
CA PHE A 22 -2.66 -5.86 0.97
C PHE A 22 -2.69 -6.49 -0.44
N GLY A 23 -2.64 -7.83 -0.48
CA GLY A 23 -2.63 -8.60 -1.73
C GLY A 23 -4.00 -9.15 -2.07
N THR A 24 -4.27 -9.31 -3.36
CA THR A 24 -5.47 -9.98 -3.87
C THR A 24 -5.12 -10.86 -5.08
N HIS A 25 -6.06 -11.71 -5.50
CA HIS A 25 -5.93 -12.49 -6.72
C HIS A 25 -6.06 -11.60 -7.96
N GLN A 26 -5.31 -11.92 -9.02
CA GLN A 26 -5.33 -11.17 -10.29
C GLN A 26 -6.68 -11.16 -11.02
N TYR A 27 -7.61 -12.04 -10.64
CA TYR A 27 -8.96 -12.16 -11.22
C TYR A 27 -10.04 -11.58 -10.31
N MET A 28 -9.66 -10.88 -9.23
CA MET A 28 -10.64 -10.09 -8.50
C MET A 28 -11.23 -9.05 -9.45
N ASP A 29 -12.52 -8.78 -9.31
CA ASP A 29 -13.18 -7.74 -10.08
C ASP A 29 -12.48 -6.37 -9.89
N GLU A 30 -12.31 -5.63 -10.99
CA GLU A 30 -11.61 -4.35 -10.98
C GLU A 30 -12.29 -3.34 -10.05
N GLU A 31 -13.63 -3.27 -10.11
CA GLU A 31 -14.41 -2.35 -9.30
C GLU A 31 -14.31 -2.70 -7.82
N MET A 32 -14.37 -3.98 -7.48
CA MET A 32 -14.17 -4.43 -6.11
C MET A 32 -12.81 -4.01 -5.57
N ALA A 33 -11.72 -4.25 -6.32
CA ALA A 33 -10.39 -3.86 -5.88
C ALA A 33 -10.23 -2.33 -5.75
N TYR A 34 -10.83 -1.55 -6.66
CA TYR A 34 -10.88 -0.09 -6.58
C TYR A 34 -11.59 0.37 -5.31
N LEU A 35 -12.79 -0.16 -5.04
CA LEU A 35 -13.59 0.21 -3.89
C LEU A 35 -12.88 -0.13 -2.58
N ILE A 36 -12.23 -1.29 -2.49
CA ILE A 36 -11.44 -1.66 -1.31
C ILE A 36 -10.33 -0.63 -1.05
N VAL A 37 -9.51 -0.32 -2.05
CA VAL A 37 -8.40 0.64 -1.90
C VAL A 37 -8.92 2.03 -1.51
N LYS A 38 -9.97 2.48 -2.19
CA LYS A 38 -10.62 3.76 -1.91
C LYS A 38 -11.13 3.82 -0.47
N THR A 39 -11.92 2.83 -0.06
CA THR A 39 -12.50 2.77 1.29
C THR A 39 -11.41 2.77 2.36
N LEU A 40 -10.34 2.00 2.19
CA LEU A 40 -9.25 1.94 3.17
C LEU A 40 -8.52 3.28 3.30
N LEU A 41 -8.18 3.92 2.19
CA LEU A 41 -7.37 5.14 2.20
C LEU A 41 -8.19 6.40 2.54
N GLU A 42 -9.45 6.48 2.13
CA GLU A 42 -10.32 7.63 2.44
C GLU A 42 -10.85 7.58 3.89
N ASN A 43 -10.89 6.40 4.51
CA ASN A 43 -11.36 6.22 5.90
C ASN A 43 -10.23 5.83 6.87
N GLN A 44 -8.98 6.21 6.57
CA GLN A 44 -7.79 5.86 7.38
C GLN A 44 -7.96 6.17 8.87
N LYS A 45 -8.67 7.27 9.23
CA LYS A 45 -8.92 7.65 10.63
C LYS A 45 -9.67 6.58 11.41
N GLU A 46 -10.61 5.89 10.78
CA GLU A 46 -11.35 4.79 11.41
C GLU A 46 -10.44 3.58 11.61
N LEU A 47 -9.54 3.30 10.66
CA LEU A 47 -8.55 2.23 10.78
C LEU A 47 -7.56 2.50 11.92
N ILE A 48 -7.11 3.75 12.10
CA ILE A 48 -6.21 4.15 13.20
C ILE A 48 -6.85 3.87 14.57
N ALA A 49 -8.18 4.03 14.70
CA ALA A 49 -8.89 3.70 15.93
C ALA A 49 -8.87 2.20 16.25
N VAL A 50 -8.73 1.34 15.24
CA VAL A 50 -8.59 -0.12 15.41
C VAL A 50 -7.14 -0.50 15.72
N HIS A 51 -6.18 0.03 14.96
CA HIS A 51 -4.76 -0.26 15.18
C HIS A 51 -3.87 0.90 14.74
N ARG A 52 -2.93 1.31 15.60
CA ARG A 52 -2.06 2.48 15.36
C ARG A 52 -1.18 2.35 14.12
N ASP A 53 -0.80 1.15 13.71
CA ASP A 53 0.02 0.95 12.49
C ASP A 53 -0.63 1.49 11.21
N PHE A 54 -1.96 1.66 11.21
CA PHE A 54 -2.66 2.31 10.09
C PHE A 54 -2.32 3.80 9.94
N GLU A 55 -1.63 4.44 10.89
CA GLU A 55 -1.04 5.79 10.71
C GLU A 55 -0.07 5.82 9.51
N ALA A 56 0.56 4.69 9.19
CA ALA A 56 1.47 4.57 8.06
C ALA A 56 0.76 4.37 6.70
N TRP A 57 -0.54 4.03 6.71
CA TRP A 57 -1.32 3.69 5.51
C TRP A 57 -1.91 4.94 4.85
N THR A 58 -1.01 5.80 4.34
CA THR A 58 -1.40 7.00 3.61
C THR A 58 -1.31 6.78 2.10
N ALA A 59 -2.05 7.57 1.33
CA ALA A 59 -2.08 7.43 -0.12
C ALA A 59 -0.68 7.69 -0.74
N GLU A 60 0.08 8.63 -0.19
CA GLU A 60 1.46 8.94 -0.61
C GLU A 60 2.43 7.77 -0.40
N ARG A 61 2.12 6.88 0.56
CA ARG A 61 2.93 5.70 0.87
C ARG A 61 2.45 4.42 0.18
N ALA A 62 1.27 4.46 -0.45
CA ALA A 62 0.62 3.29 -1.04
C ALA A 62 1.25 2.85 -2.37
N VAL A 63 1.86 3.78 -3.11
CA VAL A 63 2.51 3.51 -4.41
C VAL A 63 4.02 3.37 -4.21
N LYS A 64 4.52 2.13 -4.31
CA LYS A 64 5.94 1.78 -4.16
C LYS A 64 6.30 0.61 -5.07
N ASN A 65 7.58 0.48 -5.41
CA ASN A 65 8.06 -0.73 -6.05
C ASN A 65 8.09 -1.89 -5.02
N LEU A 66 7.13 -2.81 -5.15
CA LEU A 66 7.01 -4.00 -4.30
C LEU A 66 7.57 -5.26 -4.97
N GLY A 67 8.12 -5.16 -6.18
CA GLY A 67 8.50 -6.32 -6.99
C GLY A 67 7.31 -7.18 -7.46
N MET A 68 6.08 -6.70 -7.27
CA MET A 68 4.82 -7.36 -7.64
C MET A 68 3.91 -6.36 -8.37
N ALA A 69 3.14 -6.86 -9.33
CA ALA A 69 2.18 -6.04 -10.07
C ALA A 69 1.03 -5.60 -9.16
N TYR A 70 0.58 -4.36 -9.33
CA TYR A 70 -0.64 -3.84 -8.72
C TYR A 70 -1.88 -4.35 -9.46
N HIS A 71 -2.99 -4.52 -8.73
CA HIS A 71 -4.28 -4.81 -9.34
C HIS A 71 -4.78 -3.60 -10.18
N PRO A 72 -5.41 -3.79 -11.35
CA PRO A 72 -5.91 -2.69 -12.18
C PRO A 72 -6.80 -1.70 -11.42
N GLY A 73 -7.69 -2.19 -10.55
CA GLY A 73 -8.56 -1.35 -9.71
C GLY A 73 -7.78 -0.46 -8.73
N ALA A 74 -6.68 -0.96 -8.17
CA ALA A 74 -5.79 -0.16 -7.32
C ALA A 74 -5.07 0.92 -8.16
N VAL A 75 -4.55 0.55 -9.34
CA VAL A 75 -3.92 1.49 -10.28
C VAL A 75 -4.89 2.61 -10.67
N ARG A 76 -6.16 2.28 -10.93
CA ARG A 76 -7.21 3.27 -11.24
C ARG A 76 -7.33 4.31 -10.13
N TYR A 77 -7.48 3.87 -8.88
CA TYR A 77 -7.55 4.78 -7.72
C TYR A 77 -6.28 5.65 -7.61
N TYR A 78 -5.09 5.06 -7.72
CA TYR A 78 -3.84 5.82 -7.61
C TYR A 78 -3.65 6.83 -8.74
N LYS A 79 -4.14 6.54 -9.96
CA LYS A 79 -4.18 7.49 -11.08
C LYS A 79 -5.13 8.66 -10.81
N GLU A 80 -6.35 8.39 -10.33
CA GLU A 80 -7.32 9.44 -9.96
C GLU A 80 -6.77 10.39 -8.89
N ARG A 81 -6.03 9.85 -7.92
CA ARG A 81 -5.37 10.62 -6.86
C ARG A 81 -4.07 11.28 -7.29
N LYS A 82 -3.65 11.13 -8.56
CA LYS A 82 -2.39 11.66 -9.13
C LYS A 82 -1.12 11.14 -8.41
N LEU A 83 -1.19 9.93 -7.88
CA LEU A 83 -0.09 9.25 -7.17
C LEU A 83 0.66 8.26 -8.08
N TRP A 84 0.07 7.91 -9.22
CA TRP A 84 0.64 6.97 -10.16
C TRP A 84 1.57 7.66 -11.16
N THR A 85 2.87 7.40 -11.05
CA THR A 85 3.88 8.05 -11.88
C THR A 85 4.17 7.28 -13.18
N PRO A 86 4.78 7.92 -14.20
CA PRO A 86 5.21 7.22 -15.41
C PRO A 86 6.18 6.06 -15.14
N GLU A 87 7.06 6.20 -14.15
CA GLU A 87 8.00 5.14 -13.75
C GLU A 87 7.25 3.93 -13.18
N MET A 88 6.20 4.17 -12.39
CA MET A 88 5.34 3.11 -11.86
C MET A 88 4.54 2.42 -12.95
N GLU A 89 4.08 3.15 -13.97
CA GLU A 89 3.43 2.56 -15.14
C GLU A 89 4.38 1.62 -15.88
N GLN A 90 5.62 2.06 -16.15
CA GLN A 90 6.62 1.21 -16.81
C GLN A 90 6.95 -0.04 -16.01
N LEU A 91 7.14 0.10 -14.69
CA LEU A 91 7.36 -1.02 -13.79
C LEU A 91 6.18 -2.01 -13.82
N GLN A 92 4.94 -1.50 -13.78
CA GLN A 92 3.74 -2.32 -13.83
C GLN A 92 3.67 -3.16 -15.10
N GLN A 93 3.94 -2.57 -16.27
CA GLN A 93 3.94 -3.30 -17.54
C GLN A 93 5.04 -4.37 -17.59
N SER A 94 6.22 -4.06 -17.06
CA SER A 94 7.33 -5.02 -16.94
C SER A 94 6.97 -6.23 -16.06
N LEU A 95 6.21 -6.00 -14.98
CA LEU A 95 5.82 -7.06 -14.04
C LEU A 95 4.67 -7.92 -14.56
N LEU A 96 3.76 -7.36 -15.36
CA LEU A 96 2.67 -8.12 -15.99
C LEU A 96 3.14 -8.96 -17.19
N GLY A 97 4.25 -8.59 -17.83
CA GLY A 97 4.83 -9.32 -18.96
C GLY A 97 5.76 -10.48 -18.59
N LYS A 98 5.94 -10.77 -17.30
CA LYS A 98 6.74 -11.89 -16.78
C LYS A 98 5.85 -13.04 -16.36
#